data_AF-G9XC38-F1
#
_entry.id   AF-G9XC38-F1
#
_cell.length_a   1.000
_cell.length_b   1.000
_cell.length_c   1.000
_cell.angle_alpha   90.00
_cell.angle_beta   90.00
_cell.angle_gamma   90.00
#
_symmetry.space_group_name_H-M   'P 1'
#
loop_
_entity.id
_entity.type
_entity.pdbx_description
1 polymer ?
#
loop_
_entity_poly.entity_id
_entity_poly.type
_entity_poly.pdbx_seq_one_letter_code
_entity_poly.pdbx_strand_id
1 'polypeptide(L)'
;MLNINNGRTLAKIELITGRSHQIRVQFSSRGYHIYGDAKYGAKNKEKKAIALHSYELSFIHPTKKEEMTFICEPKRYPFDEMI
;
A
#
# COMPACT_ATOMS: atom_id res chain seq x y z
N MET A 1 4.43 -11.57 -2.02
CA MET A 1 5.43 -10.66 -2.62
C MET A 1 5.20 -10.69 -4.11
N LEU A 2 5.01 -9.55 -4.77
CA LEU A 2 4.55 -9.51 -6.16
C LEU A 2 5.69 -9.27 -7.16
N ASN A 3 6.65 -8.40 -6.83
CA ASN A 3 7.78 -8.09 -7.71
C ASN A 3 8.94 -7.44 -6.92
N ILE A 4 10.19 -7.61 -7.37
CA ILE A 4 11.37 -6.84 -6.91
C ILE A 4 11.98 -6.13 -8.12
N ASN A 5 12.11 -4.81 -8.06
CA ASN A 5 12.78 -4.04 -9.09
C ASN A 5 13.63 -2.92 -8.46
N ASN A 6 14.87 -2.75 -8.90
CA ASN A 6 15.78 -1.67 -8.48
C ASN A 6 15.88 -1.48 -6.94
N GLY A 7 15.95 -2.58 -6.19
CA GLY A 7 16.03 -2.55 -4.72
C GLY A 7 14.72 -2.17 -4.02
N ARG A 8 13.59 -2.18 -4.73
CA ARG A 8 12.23 -1.94 -4.19
C ARG A 8 11.39 -3.19 -4.34
N THR A 9 10.46 -3.39 -3.42
CA THR A 9 9.54 -4.53 -3.43
C THR A 9 8.10 -4.06 -3.53
N LEU A 10 7.34 -4.63 -4.47
CA LEU A 10 5.88 -4.49 -4.50
C LEU A 10 5.24 -5.58 -3.63
N ALA A 11 4.42 -5.18 -2.67
CA ALA A 11 3.76 -6.06 -1.73
C ALA A 11 2.24 -5.84 -1.72
N LYS A 12 1.47 -6.94 -1.85
CA LYS A 12 0.04 -6.96 -1.47
C LYS A 12 -0.03 -7.14 0.04
N ILE A 13 -0.86 -6.31 0.68
CA ILE A 13 -1.04 -6.31 2.13
C ILE A 13 -2.51 -6.51 2.41
N GLU A 14 -2.82 -7.49 3.25
CA GLU A 14 -4.15 -7.73 3.79
C GLU A 14 -4.24 -7.13 5.19
N LEU A 15 -5.25 -6.30 5.43
CA LEU A 15 -5.43 -5.62 6.71
C LEU A 15 -6.31 -6.44 7.65
N ILE A 16 -5.72 -6.95 8.73
CA ILE A 16 -6.46 -7.59 9.84
C ILE A 16 -7.09 -6.52 10.75
N THR A 17 -6.41 -5.39 10.93
CA THR A 17 -6.87 -4.24 11.73
C THR A 17 -6.64 -2.94 10.97
N GLY A 18 -7.37 -1.87 11.33
CA GLY A 18 -7.34 -0.56 10.67
C GLY A 18 -6.78 0.59 11.51
N ARG A 19 -5.69 0.38 12.27
CA ARG A 19 -5.10 1.45 13.11
C ARG A 19 -4.47 2.55 12.24
N SER A 20 -4.42 3.77 12.76
CA SER A 20 -3.82 4.91 12.06
C SER A 20 -2.38 4.62 11.66
N HIS A 21 -2.07 4.81 10.38
CA HIS A 21 -0.74 4.56 9.78
C HIS A 21 -0.18 3.15 10.00
N GLN A 22 -1.02 2.15 10.29
CA GLN A 22 -0.59 0.81 10.69
C GLN A 22 0.47 0.21 9.75
N ILE A 23 0.19 0.19 8.45
CA ILE A 23 1.13 -0.35 7.45
C ILE A 23 2.46 0.41 7.50
N ARG A 24 2.41 1.74 7.48
CA ARG A 24 3.58 2.62 7.45
C ARG A 24 4.51 2.38 8.63
N VAL A 25 3.95 2.32 9.84
CA VAL A 25 4.69 2.07 11.09
C VAL A 25 5.27 0.66 11.10
N GLN A 26 4.48 -0.35 10.74
CA GLN A 26 4.90 -1.75 10.79
C GLN A 26 6.05 -2.06 9.82
N PHE A 27 6.01 -1.47 8.63
CA PHE A 27 7.05 -1.61 7.61
C PHE A 27 8.33 -0.86 8.02
N SER A 28 8.19 0.37 8.52
CA SER A 28 9.30 1.16 9.04
C SER A 28 10.01 0.50 10.24
N SER A 29 9.25 -0.06 11.19
CA SER A 29 9.83 -0.72 12.38
C SER A 29 10.62 -1.99 12.04
N ARG A 30 10.46 -2.53 10.82
CA ARG A 30 11.17 -3.71 10.31
C ARG A 30 12.31 -3.33 9.36
N GLY A 31 12.59 -2.04 9.17
CA GLY A 31 13.64 -1.54 8.27
C GLY A 31 13.24 -1.48 6.79
N TYR A 32 11.97 -1.74 6.46
CA TYR A 32 11.47 -1.72 5.08
C TYR A 32 10.53 -0.53 4.86
N HIS A 33 11.07 0.69 4.83
CA HIS A 33 10.26 1.90 4.69
C HIS A 33 9.44 1.93 3.39
N ILE A 34 8.20 2.42 3.45
CA ILE A 34 7.38 2.63 2.25
C ILE A 34 8.00 3.75 1.42
N TYR A 35 8.11 3.52 0.11
CA TYR A 35 8.59 4.53 -0.82
C TYR A 35 7.75 5.82 -0.73
N GLY A 36 8.40 6.97 -0.66
CA GLY A 36 7.72 8.25 -0.52
C GLY A 36 7.32 8.64 0.92
N ASP A 37 7.50 7.75 1.91
CA ASP A 37 7.06 8.00 3.29
C ASP A 37 8.09 8.80 4.12
N ALA A 38 8.06 10.12 3.96
CA ALA A 38 8.96 11.03 4.67
C ALA A 38 8.81 10.99 6.21
N LYS A 39 7.64 10.60 6.74
CA LYS A 39 7.40 10.58 8.19
C LYS A 39 8.07 9.40 8.86
N TYR A 40 8.14 8.26 8.18
CA TYR A 40 8.60 7.00 8.77
C TYR A 40 9.92 6.50 8.18
N GLY A 41 10.80 7.41 7.75
CA GLY A 41 12.21 7.10 7.48
C GLY A 41 12.58 6.91 6.01
N ALA A 42 11.65 7.08 5.06
CA ALA A 42 12.04 7.14 3.65
C ALA A 42 12.87 8.41 3.42
N LYS A 43 14.16 8.25 3.15
CA LYS A 43 15.08 9.33 2.77
C LYS A 43 14.71 9.84 1.37
N ASN A 44 13.64 10.61 1.28
CA ASN A 44 13.22 11.23 0.04
C ASN A 44 14.16 12.40 -0.28
N LYS A 45 14.98 12.26 -1.33
CA LYS A 45 15.55 13.42 -2.04
C LYS A 45 14.51 14.15 -2.90
N GLU A 46 13.38 13.51 -3.17
CA GLU A 46 12.30 14.03 -4.01
C GLU A 46 10.98 13.93 -3.23
N LYS A 47 10.21 15.03 -3.14
CA LYS A 47 8.92 15.12 -2.41
C LYS A 47 7.82 14.30 -3.09
N LYS A 48 8.02 12.99 -3.24
CA LYS A 48 7.10 12.09 -3.94
C LYS A 48 5.98 11.61 -3.02
N ALA A 49 4.81 11.36 -3.60
CA ALA A 49 3.66 10.79 -2.90
C ALA A 49 3.98 9.40 -2.36
N ILE A 50 3.32 9.02 -1.25
CA ILE A 50 3.48 7.71 -0.63
C ILE A 50 3.03 6.61 -1.61
N ALA A 51 3.88 5.59 -1.77
CA ALA A 51 3.58 4.38 -2.52
C ALA A 51 2.73 3.41 -1.69
N LEU A 52 1.54 3.87 -1.31
CA LEU A 52 0.52 3.05 -0.67
C LEU A 52 -0.81 3.32 -1.38
N HIS A 53 -1.52 2.25 -1.73
CA HIS A 53 -2.75 2.31 -2.50
C HIS A 53 -3.74 1.27 -2.00
N SER A 54 -5.00 1.66 -1.86
CA SER A 54 -6.09 0.74 -1.53
C SER A 54 -6.54 0.05 -2.82
N TYR A 55 -5.99 -1.12 -3.08
CA TYR A 55 -6.23 -1.85 -4.34
C TYR A 55 -7.60 -2.53 -4.37
N GLU A 56 -8.03 -3.12 -3.26
CA GLU A 56 -9.20 -3.98 -3.20
C GLU A 56 -9.95 -3.72 -1.89
N LEU A 57 -11.27 -3.68 -1.97
CA LEU A 57 -12.16 -3.58 -0.81
C LEU A 57 -13.28 -4.62 -1.00
N SER A 58 -13.39 -5.55 -0.05
CA SER A 58 -14.44 -6.56 -0.02
C SER A 58 -15.18 -6.53 1.30
N PHE A 59 -16.51 -6.56 1.22
CA PHE A 59 -17.38 -6.60 2.39
C PHE A 59 -18.76 -7.15 2.04
N ILE A 60 -19.49 -7.61 3.06
CA ILE A 60 -20.89 -8.00 2.92
C ILE A 60 -21.75 -6.72 2.86
N HIS A 61 -22.50 -6.56 1.78
CA HIS A 61 -23.42 -5.44 1.61
C HIS A 61 -24.36 -5.35 2.83
N PRO A 62 -24.47 -4.19 3.51
CA PRO A 62 -25.17 -4.08 4.79
C PRO A 62 -26.65 -4.46 4.73
N THR A 63 -27.35 -4.11 3.64
CA THR A 63 -28.75 -4.48 3.40
C THR A 63 -28.94 -5.75 2.57
N LYS A 64 -28.26 -5.89 1.42
CA LYS A 64 -28.42 -7.06 0.54
C LYS A 64 -27.87 -8.37 1.10
N LYS A 65 -26.94 -8.31 2.06
CA LYS A 65 -26.22 -9.47 2.62
C LYS A 65 -25.43 -10.29 1.59
N GLU A 66 -25.15 -9.68 0.45
CA GLU A 66 -24.32 -10.24 -0.62
C GLU A 66 -22.87 -9.80 -0.46
N GLU A 67 -21.93 -10.66 -0.79
CA GLU A 67 -20.52 -10.29 -0.86
C GLU A 67 -20.28 -9.35 -2.06
N MET A 68 -19.60 -8.24 -1.82
CA MET A 68 -19.21 -7.29 -2.85
C MET A 68 -17.71 -7.04 -2.80
N THR A 69 -17.09 -6.97 -3.98
CA THR A 69 -15.67 -6.67 -4.16
C THR A 69 -15.51 -5.51 -5.13
N PHE A 70 -14.71 -4.52 -4.72
CA PHE A 70 -14.36 -3.35 -5.52
C PHE A 70 -12.85 -3.32 -5.73
N ILE A 71 -12.41 -3.16 -6.98
CA ILE A 71 -11.00 -3.10 -7.36
C ILE A 71 -10.68 -1.72 -7.94
N CYS A 72 -9.56 -1.14 -7.51
CA CYS A 72 -9.04 0.12 -8.02
C CYS A 72 -7.54 -0.05 -8.35
N GLU A 73 -7.21 -0.06 -9.63
CA GLU A 73 -5.81 -0.16 -10.06
C GLU A 73 -5.06 1.16 -9.84
N PRO A 74 -3.82 1.12 -9.30
CA PRO A 74 -3.01 2.32 -9.14
C PRO A 74 -2.36 2.71 -10.47
N LYS A 75 -3.08 3.52 -11.28
CA LYS A 75 -2.57 4.10 -12.53
C LYS A 75 -1.75 5.37 -12.27
N ARG A 76 -0.71 5.25 -11.43
CA ARG A 76 0.20 6.34 -11.07
C ARG A 76 1.58 5.84 -10.67
N TYR A 77 2.60 6.66 -10.89
CA TYR A 77 3.92 6.47 -10.30
C TYR A 77 3.85 6.31 -8.74
N PRO A 78 4.64 5.41 -8.14
CA PRO A 78 5.61 4.48 -8.75
C PRO A 78 5.00 3.13 -9.17
N PHE A 79 3.68 2.93 -9.07
CA PHE A 79 3.06 1.64 -9.34
C PHE A 79 3.13 1.26 -10.82
N ASP A 80 3.01 2.25 -11.71
CA ASP A 80 3.12 2.04 -13.17
C ASP A 80 4.50 1.50 -13.60
N GLU A 81 5.55 1.66 -12.79
CA GLU A 81 6.90 1.15 -13.08
C GLU A 81 7.17 -0.24 -12.48
N MET A 82 6.26 -0.74 -11.64
CA MET A 82 6.44 -1.97 -10.86
C MET A 82 5.40 -3.06 -11.16
N ILE A 83 4.37 -2.73 -11.95
CA ILE A 83 3.36 -3.65 -12.47
C ILE A 83 3.79 -4.12 -13.86
#